data_AF-A0A839SQ58-F1
#
_entry.id   AF-A0A839SQ58-F1
#
_cell.length_a   1.000
_cell.length_b   1.000
_cell.length_c   1.000
_cell.angle_alpha   90.00
_cell.angle_beta   90.00
_cell.angle_gamma   90.00
#
_symmetry.space_group_name_H-M   'P 1'
#
loop_
_entity.id
_entity.type
_entity.pdbx_description
1 polymer ?
#
loop_
_entity_poly.entity_id
_entity_poly.type
_entity_poly.pdbx_seq_one_letter_code
_entity_poly.pdbx_strand_id
1 'polypeptide(L)'
;MNLVFRLFWVLMAARFRKPLGLFEPSVLRLRVWLNDLDFNRHMNNGRYLTVMDLGRLDMMARMGTLGGFRKRRWMPVVAAQTISFKRSLTPLERYELTTRLLCWDERFLYLEQVFAKANGKVAARALVRAAIISKTRSVKTEELFVALGIKKRKSPPIPPGIKAWALAAEWMDDPHSEHPSLNAESPLTETPALAKAHRKAEKKARKKADKRATRGTEEDEQAVS
;
A
#
# COMPACT_ATOMS: atom_id res chain seq x y z
N MET A 1 -2.88 -14.99 -7.82
CA MET A 1 -4.10 -14.40 -8.44
C MET A 1 -4.73 -13.36 -7.52
N ASN A 2 -5.05 -12.20 -8.06
CA ASN A 2 -5.30 -10.94 -7.35
C ASN A 2 -6.51 -10.94 -6.40
N LEU A 3 -6.43 -10.15 -5.32
CA LEU A 3 -7.55 -9.87 -4.40
C LEU A 3 -8.69 -9.08 -5.05
N VAL A 4 -8.63 -8.78 -6.36
CA VAL A 4 -9.60 -7.94 -7.08
C VAL A 4 -11.04 -8.40 -6.86
N PHE A 5 -11.31 -9.71 -6.87
CA PHE A 5 -12.65 -10.22 -6.57
C PHE A 5 -13.09 -9.93 -5.14
N ARG A 6 -12.20 -10.17 -4.16
CA ARG A 6 -12.48 -9.84 -2.75
C ARG A 6 -12.64 -8.33 -2.54
N LEU A 7 -11.82 -7.53 -3.21
CA LEU A 7 -11.89 -6.07 -3.19
C LEU A 7 -13.24 -5.59 -3.69
N PHE A 8 -13.63 -6.04 -4.88
CA PHE A 8 -14.92 -5.71 -5.47
C PHE A 8 -16.06 -6.12 -4.52
N TRP A 9 -16.03 -7.35 -4.00
CA TRP A 9 -17.03 -7.85 -3.05
C TRP A 9 -17.09 -7.02 -1.77
N VAL A 10 -15.95 -6.66 -1.18
CA VAL A 10 -15.88 -5.86 0.05
C VAL A 10 -16.47 -4.47 -0.18
N LEU A 11 -16.15 -3.80 -1.30
CA LEU A 11 -16.68 -2.48 -1.63
C LEU A 11 -18.19 -2.53 -1.89
N MET A 12 -18.67 -3.54 -2.63
CA MET A 12 -20.11 -3.73 -2.85
C MET A 12 -20.84 -4.02 -1.54
N ALA A 13 -20.33 -4.94 -0.72
CA ALA A 13 -20.92 -5.27 0.57
C ALA A 13 -20.87 -4.09 1.56
N ALA A 14 -19.85 -3.23 1.49
CA ALA A 14 -19.75 -2.05 2.35
C ALA A 14 -20.91 -1.07 2.13
N ARG A 15 -21.46 -0.98 0.90
CA ARG A 15 -22.59 -0.10 0.57
C ARG A 15 -23.89 -0.45 1.30
N PHE A 16 -24.02 -1.72 1.71
CA PHE A 16 -25.20 -2.27 2.40
C PHE A 16 -24.95 -2.48 3.90
N ARG A 17 -23.73 -2.28 4.39
CA ARG A 17 -23.41 -2.40 5.82
C ARG A 17 -23.61 -1.06 6.53
N LYS A 18 -23.81 -1.15 7.86
CA LYS A 18 -23.98 0.03 8.71
C LYS A 18 -22.79 0.99 8.55
N PRO A 19 -23.02 2.31 8.43
CA PRO A 19 -21.96 3.30 8.49
C PRO A 19 -21.14 3.15 9.77
N LEU A 20 -19.88 3.61 9.73
CA LEU A 20 -18.97 3.56 10.88
C LEU A 20 -18.67 4.96 11.39
N GLY A 21 -18.69 5.09 12.72
CA GLY A 21 -18.06 6.21 13.41
C GLY A 21 -16.54 6.15 13.36
N LEU A 22 -15.87 7.27 13.68
CA LEU A 22 -14.41 7.41 13.57
C LEU A 22 -13.61 6.39 14.40
N PHE A 23 -14.11 6.04 15.58
CA PHE A 23 -13.45 5.09 16.51
C PHE A 23 -14.10 3.71 16.51
N GLU A 24 -15.13 3.51 15.70
CA GLU A 24 -15.78 2.21 15.60
C GLU A 24 -14.90 1.27 14.76
N PRO A 25 -14.63 0.05 15.25
CA PRO A 25 -13.85 -0.91 14.49
C PRO A 25 -14.63 -1.40 13.27
N SER A 26 -13.97 -1.47 12.11
CA SER A 26 -14.49 -2.26 10.99
C SER A 26 -14.10 -3.72 11.16
N VAL A 27 -15.06 -4.64 11.06
CA VAL A 27 -14.82 -6.08 11.15
C VAL A 27 -15.20 -6.74 9.84
N LEU A 28 -14.24 -7.38 9.19
CA LEU A 28 -14.42 -8.21 8.01
C LEU A 28 -14.31 -9.69 8.38
N ARG A 29 -15.32 -10.47 8.01
CA ARG A 29 -15.29 -11.93 8.15
C ARG A 29 -14.87 -12.55 6.82
N LEU A 30 -13.73 -13.22 6.82
CA LEU A 30 -13.10 -13.76 5.62
C LEU A 30 -12.73 -15.24 5.85
N ARG A 31 -12.33 -15.91 4.77
CA ARG A 31 -11.85 -17.30 4.78
C ARG A 31 -10.55 -17.38 4.01
N VAL A 32 -9.56 -18.15 4.50
CA VAL A 32 -8.34 -18.46 3.76
C VAL A 32 -8.69 -19.32 2.53
N TRP A 33 -8.40 -18.82 1.34
CA TRP A 33 -8.56 -19.60 0.11
C TRP A 33 -7.24 -20.28 -0.26
N LEU A 34 -7.30 -21.32 -1.10
CA LEU A 34 -6.09 -22.04 -1.55
C LEU A 34 -5.05 -21.09 -2.18
N ASN A 35 -5.51 -20.04 -2.86
CA ASN A 35 -4.68 -19.00 -3.46
C ASN A 35 -4.04 -18.03 -2.45
N ASP A 36 -4.31 -18.18 -1.15
CA ASP A 36 -3.69 -17.39 -0.09
C ASP A 36 -2.52 -18.13 0.57
N LEU A 37 -2.31 -19.39 0.23
CA LEU A 37 -1.36 -20.27 0.88
C LEU A 37 0.05 -20.14 0.31
N ASP A 38 1.03 -20.39 1.15
CA ASP A 38 2.42 -20.66 0.77
C ASP A 38 2.69 -22.17 0.63
N PHE A 39 3.94 -22.52 0.32
CA PHE A 39 4.38 -23.92 0.22
C PHE A 39 4.22 -24.70 1.53
N ASN A 40 4.24 -24.02 2.68
CA ASN A 40 4.04 -24.61 4.00
C ASN A 40 2.56 -24.82 4.34
N ARG A 41 1.65 -24.60 3.39
CA ARG A 41 0.19 -24.71 3.55
C ARG A 41 -0.37 -23.80 4.64
N HIS A 42 0.29 -22.67 4.88
CA HIS A 42 -0.21 -21.61 5.75
C HIS A 42 -0.50 -20.35 4.94
N MET A 43 -1.36 -19.48 5.47
CA MET A 43 -1.57 -18.19 4.83
C MET A 43 -0.24 -17.44 4.73
N ASN A 44 0.14 -17.11 3.49
CA ASN A 44 1.40 -16.43 3.19
C ASN A 44 1.47 -15.10 3.97
N ASN A 45 2.63 -14.80 4.57
CA ASN A 45 2.84 -13.58 5.37
C ASN A 45 2.50 -12.29 4.60
N GLY A 46 2.90 -12.19 3.34
CA GLY A 46 2.55 -11.04 2.48
C GLY A 46 1.06 -10.92 2.23
N ARG A 47 0.31 -12.03 2.28
CA ARG A 47 -1.14 -12.04 2.10
C ARG A 47 -1.88 -11.37 3.25
N TYR A 48 -1.34 -11.39 4.47
CA TYR A 48 -1.89 -10.60 5.57
C TYR A 48 -1.85 -9.11 5.25
N LEU A 49 -0.73 -8.62 4.72
CA LEU A 49 -0.58 -7.20 4.34
C LEU A 49 -1.60 -6.80 3.28
N THR A 50 -1.80 -7.63 2.26
CA THR A 50 -2.77 -7.32 1.20
C THR A 50 -4.23 -7.43 1.68
N VAL A 51 -4.53 -8.33 2.63
CA VAL A 51 -5.86 -8.42 3.24
C VAL A 51 -6.12 -7.24 4.18
N MET A 52 -5.09 -6.71 4.83
CA MET A 52 -5.20 -5.49 5.64
C MET A 52 -5.65 -4.28 4.82
N ASP A 53 -5.22 -4.15 3.56
CA ASP A 53 -5.72 -3.12 2.65
C ASP A 53 -7.24 -3.19 2.47
N LEU A 54 -7.81 -4.40 2.37
CA LEU A 54 -9.26 -4.59 2.28
C LEU A 54 -9.98 -4.09 3.53
N GLY A 55 -9.41 -4.34 4.71
CA GLY A 55 -9.96 -3.83 5.97
C GLY A 55 -9.97 -2.31 6.05
N ARG A 56 -8.92 -1.66 5.57
CA ARG A 56 -8.82 -0.19 5.51
C ARG A 56 -9.79 0.40 4.48
N LEU A 57 -9.90 -0.21 3.30
CA LEU A 57 -10.86 0.21 2.28
C LEU A 57 -12.31 0.04 2.74
N ASP A 58 -12.62 -1.04 3.44
CA ASP A 58 -13.93 -1.24 4.07
C ASP A 58 -14.25 -0.15 5.09
N MET A 59 -13.30 0.15 5.98
CA MET A 59 -13.44 1.22 6.95
C MET A 59 -13.69 2.57 6.27
N MET A 60 -12.91 2.91 5.24
CA MET A 60 -13.08 4.14 4.47
C MET A 60 -14.44 4.21 3.74
N ALA A 61 -14.87 3.09 3.15
CA ALA A 61 -16.17 3.00 2.48
C ALA A 61 -17.32 3.26 3.45
N ARG A 62 -17.30 2.62 4.62
CA ARG A 62 -18.36 2.71 5.64
C ARG A 62 -18.33 4.01 6.43
N MET A 63 -17.19 4.68 6.53
CA MET A 63 -17.09 6.05 7.03
C MET A 63 -17.52 7.11 5.99
N GLY A 64 -17.87 6.70 4.75
CA GLY A 64 -18.30 7.61 3.69
C GLY A 64 -17.17 8.47 3.09
N THR A 65 -15.90 8.13 3.34
CA THR A 65 -14.77 8.99 2.96
C THR A 65 -14.36 8.84 1.50
N LEU A 66 -14.67 7.69 0.86
CA LEU A 66 -14.25 7.38 -0.51
C LEU A 66 -14.68 8.44 -1.54
N GLY A 67 -15.91 8.96 -1.42
CA GLY A 67 -16.41 10.00 -2.33
C GLY A 67 -15.64 11.32 -2.21
N GLY A 68 -15.34 11.73 -0.97
CA GLY A 68 -14.54 12.93 -0.69
C GLY A 68 -13.10 12.80 -1.19
N PHE A 69 -12.49 11.64 -0.97
CA PHE A 69 -11.14 11.33 -1.45
C PHE A 69 -11.06 11.39 -2.97
N ARG A 70 -12.03 10.77 -3.67
CA ARG A 70 -12.10 10.80 -5.13
C ARG A 70 -12.23 12.21 -5.68
N LYS A 71 -13.13 13.02 -5.12
CA LYS A 71 -13.35 14.42 -5.54
C LYS A 71 -12.08 15.27 -5.37
N ARG A 72 -11.33 15.06 -4.28
CA ARG A 72 -10.11 15.80 -3.95
C ARG A 72 -8.83 15.20 -4.53
N ARG A 73 -8.94 14.06 -5.23
CA ARG A 73 -7.79 13.26 -5.72
C ARG A 73 -6.79 12.94 -4.59
N TRP A 74 -7.33 12.63 -3.42
CA TRP A 74 -6.55 12.19 -2.28
C TRP A 74 -6.40 10.68 -2.31
N MET A 75 -5.20 10.21 -1.95
CA MET A 75 -4.87 8.80 -1.89
C MET A 75 -4.33 8.46 -0.49
N PRO A 76 -4.92 7.46 0.18
CA PRO A 76 -4.31 6.92 1.39
C PRO A 76 -3.09 6.10 0.99
N VAL A 77 -1.99 6.29 1.71
CA VAL A 77 -0.76 5.50 1.54
C VAL A 77 -0.28 5.00 2.88
N VAL A 78 0.30 3.80 2.90
CA VAL A 78 0.94 3.25 4.09
C VAL A 78 2.38 3.77 4.11
N ALA A 79 2.72 4.57 5.11
CA ALA A 79 4.08 5.09 5.31
C ALA A 79 4.95 4.06 6.07
N ALA A 80 4.39 3.38 7.05
CA ALA A 80 5.04 2.26 7.71
C ALA A 80 4.01 1.28 8.26
N GLN A 81 4.37 0.00 8.35
CA GLN A 81 3.57 -0.99 9.06
C GLN A 81 4.47 -2.08 9.65
N THR A 82 4.11 -2.57 10.83
CA THR A 82 4.75 -3.71 11.46
C THR A 82 3.67 -4.71 11.84
N ILE A 83 3.95 -6.00 11.63
CA ILE A 83 3.03 -7.09 11.93
C ILE A 83 3.74 -8.16 12.76
N SER A 84 3.04 -8.65 13.78
CA SER A 84 3.46 -9.80 14.58
C SER A 84 2.53 -10.97 14.32
N PHE A 85 3.10 -12.11 13.96
CA PHE A 85 2.39 -13.37 13.74
C PHE A 85 2.45 -14.21 15.01
N LYS A 86 1.28 -14.61 15.52
CA LYS A 86 1.16 -15.45 16.71
C LYS A 86 0.72 -16.87 16.38
N ARG A 87 -0.14 -17.03 15.37
CA ARG A 87 -0.67 -18.34 14.95
C ARG A 87 -0.92 -18.34 13.46
N SER A 88 -0.64 -19.47 12.82
CA SER A 88 -0.95 -19.69 11.41
C SER A 88 -2.47 -19.83 11.20
N LEU A 89 -2.93 -19.29 10.06
CA LEU A 89 -4.24 -19.57 9.50
C LEU A 89 -4.10 -20.70 8.47
N THR A 90 -4.92 -21.74 8.62
CA THR A 90 -4.86 -22.95 7.79
C THR A 90 -5.78 -22.86 6.58
N PRO A 91 -5.66 -23.75 5.59
CA PRO A 91 -6.52 -23.74 4.41
C PRO A 91 -8.01 -23.77 4.78
N LEU A 92 -8.82 -22.97 4.08
CA LEU A 92 -10.27 -22.85 4.30
C LEU A 92 -10.67 -22.35 5.70
N GLU A 93 -9.74 -21.91 6.54
CA GLU A 93 -10.05 -21.42 7.87
C GLU A 93 -10.75 -20.05 7.81
N ARG A 94 -11.82 -19.89 8.60
CA ARG A 94 -12.50 -18.59 8.79
C ARG A 94 -11.74 -17.74 9.80
N TYR A 95 -11.64 -16.44 9.51
CA TYR A 95 -11.04 -15.46 10.40
C TYR A 95 -11.76 -14.12 10.31
N GLU A 96 -11.58 -13.31 11.34
CA GLU A 96 -12.03 -11.92 11.39
C GLU A 96 -10.82 -10.99 11.27
N LEU A 97 -10.90 -10.00 10.40
CA LEU A 97 -10.00 -8.86 10.34
C LEU A 97 -10.71 -7.66 10.97
N THR A 98 -10.21 -7.22 12.12
CA THR A 98 -10.65 -5.99 12.77
C THR A 98 -9.70 -4.86 12.41
N THR A 99 -10.21 -3.72 11.93
CA THR A 99 -9.45 -2.49 11.62
C THR A 99 -9.98 -1.36 12.49
N ARG A 100 -9.10 -0.69 13.25
CA ARG A 100 -9.46 0.41 14.16
C ARG A 100 -8.47 1.56 14.05
N LEU A 101 -8.96 2.79 13.99
CA LEU A 101 -8.15 3.99 14.18
C LEU A 101 -7.89 4.17 15.69
N LEU A 102 -6.61 4.21 16.08
CA LEU A 102 -6.21 4.38 17.49
C LEU A 102 -6.04 5.85 17.83
N CYS A 103 -5.20 6.54 17.07
CA CYS A 103 -4.85 7.95 17.26
C CYS A 103 -4.29 8.51 15.95
N TRP A 104 -3.97 9.79 15.96
CA TRP A 104 -3.34 10.50 14.86
C TRP A 104 -2.47 11.66 15.37
N ASP A 105 -1.51 12.05 14.56
CA ASP A 105 -0.77 13.31 14.72
C ASP A 105 -1.13 14.28 13.57
N GLU A 106 -0.28 15.28 13.32
CA GLU A 106 -0.51 16.27 12.26
C GLU A 106 -0.46 15.67 10.85
N ARG A 107 0.31 14.59 10.64
CA ARG A 107 0.60 14.02 9.32
C ARG A 107 0.08 12.59 9.13
N PHE A 108 0.02 11.81 10.21
CA PHE A 108 -0.22 10.39 10.17
C PHE A 108 -1.42 9.95 11.00
N LEU A 109 -2.12 8.94 10.48
CA LEU A 109 -3.13 8.14 11.16
C LEU A 109 -2.49 6.83 11.64
N TYR A 110 -2.72 6.46 12.89
CA TYR A 110 -2.25 5.21 13.48
C TYR A 110 -3.41 4.22 13.59
N LEU A 111 -3.36 3.14 12.83
CA LEU A 111 -4.38 2.10 12.82
C LEU A 111 -3.84 0.80 13.39
N GLU A 112 -4.71 0.11 14.11
CA GLU A 112 -4.51 -1.28 14.49
C GLU A 112 -5.30 -2.20 13.58
N GLN A 113 -4.68 -3.31 13.21
CA GLN A 113 -5.34 -4.40 12.51
C GLN A 113 -5.08 -5.74 13.18
N VAL A 114 -6.16 -6.44 13.55
CA VAL A 114 -6.08 -7.72 14.28
C VAL A 114 -6.77 -8.80 13.46
N PHE A 115 -6.04 -9.89 13.23
CA PHE A 115 -6.56 -11.13 12.68
C PHE A 115 -6.91 -12.06 13.84
N ALA A 116 -8.18 -12.39 13.98
CA ALA A 116 -8.68 -13.35 14.96
C ALA A 116 -9.23 -14.59 14.26
N LYS A 117 -8.89 -15.77 14.79
CA LYS A 117 -9.48 -17.04 14.36
C LYS A 117 -10.94 -17.11 14.82
N ALA A 118 -11.74 -18.01 14.23
CA ALA A 118 -13.14 -18.20 14.64
C ALA A 118 -13.33 -18.52 16.14
N ASN A 119 -12.32 -19.07 16.80
CA ASN A 119 -12.31 -19.34 18.24
C ASN A 119 -11.83 -18.14 19.10
N GLY A 120 -11.75 -16.94 18.53
CA GLY A 120 -11.32 -15.72 19.22
C GLY A 120 -9.81 -15.58 19.45
N LYS A 121 -9.00 -16.61 19.16
CA LYS A 121 -7.55 -16.52 19.33
C LYS A 121 -6.94 -15.60 18.28
N VAL A 122 -6.07 -14.68 18.70
CA VAL A 122 -5.32 -13.80 17.80
C VAL A 122 -4.33 -14.62 16.98
N ALA A 123 -4.43 -14.50 15.66
CA ALA A 123 -3.51 -15.05 14.66
C ALA A 123 -2.39 -14.08 14.32
N ALA A 124 -2.72 -12.81 14.08
CA ALA A 124 -1.75 -11.76 13.81
C ALA A 124 -2.26 -10.40 14.30
N ARG A 125 -1.34 -9.49 14.62
CA ARG A 125 -1.64 -8.11 14.99
C ARG A 125 -0.66 -7.19 14.29
N ALA A 126 -1.16 -6.10 13.74
CA ALA A 126 -0.36 -5.11 13.04
C ALA A 126 -0.67 -3.69 13.51
N LEU A 127 0.37 -2.86 13.47
CA LEU A 127 0.30 -1.41 13.62
C LEU A 127 0.64 -0.79 12.26
N VAL A 128 -0.16 0.20 11.85
CA VAL A 128 -0.07 0.84 10.54
C VAL A 128 -0.04 2.34 10.73
N ARG A 129 0.95 2.99 10.13
CA ARG A 129 1.10 4.44 10.00
C ARG A 129 0.69 4.81 8.59
N ALA A 130 -0.46 5.44 8.44
CA ALA A 130 -1.01 5.85 7.16
C ALA A 130 -0.93 7.37 6.99
N ALA A 131 -0.60 7.82 5.79
CA ALA A 131 -0.66 9.22 5.39
C ALA A 131 -1.71 9.40 4.29
N ILE A 132 -2.20 10.63 4.14
CA ILE A 132 -2.99 11.02 2.98
C ILE A 132 -2.13 11.91 2.10
N ILE A 133 -2.03 11.58 0.82
CA ILE A 133 -1.34 12.41 -0.18
C ILE A 133 -2.32 12.93 -1.20
N SER A 134 -2.07 14.14 -1.68
CA SER A 134 -2.67 14.69 -2.89
C SER A 134 -1.71 14.51 -4.06
N LYS A 135 -2.07 15.04 -5.23
CA LYS A 135 -1.17 15.04 -6.40
C LYS A 135 0.17 15.75 -6.17
N THR A 136 0.21 16.71 -5.25
CA THR A 136 1.35 17.62 -5.10
C THR A 136 1.97 17.61 -3.70
N ARG A 137 1.23 17.19 -2.67
CA ARG A 137 1.71 17.27 -1.28
C ARG A 137 1.09 16.25 -0.34
N SER A 138 1.71 16.07 0.82
CA SER A 138 1.06 15.44 1.98
C SER A 138 -0.11 16.31 2.47
N VAL A 139 -1.19 15.66 2.86
CA VAL A 139 -2.40 16.27 3.43
C VAL A 139 -2.33 16.14 4.96
N LYS A 140 -2.56 17.24 5.68
CA LYS A 140 -2.59 17.23 7.14
C LYS A 140 -3.84 16.52 7.65
N THR A 141 -3.75 15.87 8.80
CA THR A 141 -4.90 15.14 9.38
C THR A 141 -6.06 16.08 9.72
N GLU A 142 -5.78 17.32 10.11
CA GLU A 142 -6.84 18.32 10.33
C GLU A 142 -7.63 18.65 9.05
N GLU A 143 -6.93 18.84 7.94
CA GLU A 143 -7.54 19.08 6.62
C GLU A 143 -8.41 17.89 6.21
N LEU A 144 -7.94 16.66 6.50
CA LEU A 144 -8.72 15.44 6.32
C LEU A 144 -10.03 15.49 7.11
N PHE A 145 -10.00 15.76 8.41
CA PHE A 145 -11.21 15.76 9.23
C PHE A 145 -12.21 16.85 8.83
N VAL A 146 -11.72 18.05 8.49
CA VAL A 146 -12.56 19.12 7.95
C VAL A 146 -13.23 18.67 6.66
N ALA A 147 -12.49 18.03 5.75
CA ALA A 147 -13.04 17.49 4.50
C ALA A 147 -14.07 16.37 4.72
N LEU A 148 -14.01 15.66 5.84
CA LEU A 148 -14.98 14.64 6.24
C LEU A 148 -16.18 15.21 7.02
N GLY A 149 -16.26 16.52 7.22
CA GLY A 149 -17.31 17.15 8.03
C GLY A 149 -17.22 16.82 9.52
N ILE A 150 -16.08 16.27 9.97
CA ILE A 150 -15.81 15.97 11.37
C ILE A 150 -15.33 17.28 12.00
N LYS A 151 -16.16 17.88 12.88
CA LYS A 151 -15.79 19.07 13.66
C LYS A 151 -14.44 18.88 14.35
N LYS A 152 -13.67 19.96 14.55
CA LYS A 152 -12.36 19.95 15.23
C LYS A 152 -12.37 18.97 16.42
N ARG A 153 -11.72 17.82 16.24
CA ARG A 153 -11.58 16.78 17.26
C ARG A 153 -10.11 16.67 17.63
N LYS A 154 -9.86 16.59 18.93
CA LYS A 154 -8.54 16.25 19.45
C LYS A 154 -8.31 14.75 19.26
N SER A 155 -7.09 14.41 18.85
CA SER A 155 -6.62 13.03 18.80
C SER A 155 -6.62 12.44 20.21
N PRO A 156 -6.94 11.14 20.38
CA PRO A 156 -6.58 10.43 21.59
C PRO A 156 -5.06 10.54 21.84
N PRO A 157 -4.61 10.55 23.11
CA PRO A 157 -3.19 10.55 23.43
C PRO A 157 -2.48 9.38 22.73
N ILE A 158 -1.36 9.67 22.07
CA ILE A 158 -0.57 8.64 21.39
C ILE A 158 0.07 7.75 22.47
N PRO A 159 -0.25 6.43 22.51
CA PRO A 159 0.34 5.53 23.47
C PRO A 159 1.88 5.50 23.37
N PRO A 160 2.61 5.34 24.49
CA PRO A 160 4.08 5.35 24.49
C PRO A 160 4.71 4.35 23.51
N GLY A 161 4.14 3.14 23.40
CA GLY A 161 4.62 2.13 22.46
C GLY A 161 4.44 2.53 21.00
N ILE A 162 3.36 3.26 20.65
CA ILE A 162 3.15 3.77 19.30
C ILE A 162 4.13 4.92 19.02
N LYS A 163 4.38 5.79 20.00
CA LYS A 163 5.35 6.87 19.87
C LYS A 163 6.77 6.35 19.63
N ALA A 164 7.21 5.35 20.41
CA ALA A 164 8.52 4.73 20.24
C ALA A 164 8.64 4.03 18.88
N TRP A 165 7.60 3.32 18.46
CA TRP A 165 7.55 2.70 17.14
C TRP A 165 7.55 3.73 15.99
N ALA A 166 6.83 4.84 16.13
CA ALA A 166 6.80 5.91 15.14
C ALA A 166 8.18 6.55 14.96
N LEU A 167 8.92 6.77 16.06
CA LEU A 167 10.30 7.25 16.01
C LEU A 167 11.23 6.26 15.28
N ALA A 168 11.10 4.96 15.56
CA ALA A 168 11.86 3.93 14.85
C ALA A 168 11.51 3.90 13.35
N ALA A 169 10.24 4.16 13.00
CA ALA A 169 9.80 4.25 11.62
C ALA A 169 10.29 5.52 10.92
N GLU A 170 10.39 6.65 11.63
CA GLU A 170 11.03 7.87 11.12
C GLU A 170 12.52 7.68 10.84
N TRP A 171 13.24 6.95 11.71
CA TRP A 171 14.63 6.60 11.47
C TRP A 171 14.83 5.80 10.17
N MET A 172 13.90 4.89 9.82
CA MET A 172 13.94 4.15 8.55
C MET A 172 13.62 5.00 7.32
N ASP A 173 12.93 6.13 7.49
CA ASP A 173 12.59 7.03 6.38
C ASP A 173 13.71 8.06 6.11
N ASP A 174 14.65 8.24 7.05
CA ASP A 174 15.71 9.24 6.96
C ASP A 174 16.77 8.80 5.94
N PRO A 175 16.91 9.49 4.79
CA PRO A 175 17.93 9.15 3.78
C PRO A 175 19.36 9.40 4.27
N HIS A 176 19.54 10.15 5.37
CA HIS A 176 20.82 10.43 6.01
C HIS A 176 21.10 9.55 7.22
N SER A 177 20.16 8.67 7.60
CA SER A 177 20.46 7.66 8.61
C SER A 177 21.63 6.81 8.12
N GLU A 178 22.62 6.61 9.00
CA GLU A 178 23.80 5.80 8.70
C GLU A 178 23.39 4.33 8.52
N HIS A 179 22.90 3.99 7.33
CA HIS A 179 22.64 2.63 6.92
C HIS A 179 23.91 2.09 6.24
N PRO A 180 24.67 1.19 6.88
CA PRO A 180 25.89 0.64 6.28
C PRO A 180 25.63 0.01 4.89
N SER A 181 24.41 -0.46 4.65
CA SER A 181 23.96 -1.05 3.39
C SER A 181 23.53 -0.05 2.31
N LEU A 182 23.20 1.21 2.65
CA LEU A 182 22.85 2.25 1.66
C LEU A 182 24.10 2.97 1.14
N ASN A 183 25.16 3.00 1.95
CA ASN A 183 26.45 3.60 1.61
C ASN A 183 27.42 2.61 0.93
N ALA A 184 27.06 1.33 0.87
CA ALA A 184 27.80 0.34 0.11
C ALA A 184 27.51 0.51 -1.39
N GLU A 185 28.55 0.64 -2.21
CA GLU A 185 28.39 0.58 -3.67
C GLU A 185 27.69 -0.74 -4.03
N SER A 186 26.53 -0.64 -4.68
CA SER A 186 25.79 -1.82 -5.11
C SER A 186 26.65 -2.61 -6.10
N PRO A 187 26.88 -3.91 -5.92
CA PRO A 187 27.58 -4.74 -6.91
C PRO A 187 26.79 -4.88 -8.24
N LEU A 188 25.58 -4.34 -8.30
CA LEU A 188 24.76 -4.22 -9.50
C LEU A 188 24.95 -2.87 -10.24
N THR A 189 25.83 -1.97 -9.79
CA THR A 189 26.27 -0.87 -10.65
C THR A 189 26.83 -1.47 -11.94
N GLU A 190 26.30 -1.01 -13.08
CA GLU A 190 26.70 -1.53 -14.39
C GLU A 190 28.24 -1.56 -14.46
N THR A 191 28.81 -2.75 -14.68
CA THR A 191 30.23 -2.81 -14.97
C THR A 191 30.52 -1.91 -16.18
N PRO A 192 31.69 -1.24 -16.26
CA PRO A 192 32.02 -0.39 -17.40
C PRO A 192 31.86 -1.08 -18.76
N ALA A 193 31.99 -2.42 -18.78
CA ALA A 193 31.72 -3.27 -19.93
C ALA A 193 30.23 -3.33 -20.32
N LEU A 194 29.31 -3.48 -19.35
CA LEU A 194 27.87 -3.51 -19.59
C LEU A 194 27.36 -2.14 -20.08
N ALA A 195 27.81 -1.06 -19.43
CA ALA A 195 27.47 0.31 -19.83
C ALA A 195 27.95 0.63 -21.26
N LYS A 196 29.16 0.15 -21.62
CA LYS A 196 29.70 0.29 -22.98
C LYS A 196 28.93 -0.55 -24.00
N ALA A 197 28.47 -1.74 -23.62
CA ALA A 197 27.64 -2.60 -24.46
C ALA A 197 26.26 -1.97 -24.73
N HIS A 198 25.60 -1.43 -23.70
CA HIS A 198 24.33 -0.69 -23.83
C HIS A 198 24.47 0.52 -24.76
N ARG A 199 25.49 1.38 -24.55
CA ARG A 199 25.76 2.53 -25.44
C ARG A 199 26.04 2.12 -26.89
N LYS A 200 26.72 0.98 -27.10
CA LYS A 200 27.01 0.47 -28.45
C LYS A 200 25.75 -0.08 -29.13
N ALA A 201 24.89 -0.77 -28.37
CA ALA A 201 23.60 -1.25 -28.84
C ALA A 201 22.67 -0.11 -29.25
N GLU A 202 22.56 0.95 -28.43
CA GLU A 202 21.77 2.15 -28.74
C GLU A 202 22.27 2.87 -29.99
N LYS A 203 23.59 3.06 -30.13
CA LYS A 203 24.17 3.67 -31.34
C LYS A 203 23.88 2.84 -32.60
N LYS A 204 23.91 1.51 -32.49
CA LYS A 204 23.61 0.61 -33.61
C LYS A 204 22.12 0.64 -33.97
N ALA A 205 21.24 0.72 -32.98
CA ALA A 205 19.80 0.87 -33.17
C ALA A 205 19.45 2.19 -33.87
N ARG A 206 20.02 3.32 -33.43
CA ARG A 206 19.85 4.63 -34.09
C ARG A 206 20.32 4.61 -35.55
N LYS A 207 21.53 4.12 -35.82
CA LYS A 207 22.03 4.02 -37.21
C LYS A 207 21.16 3.14 -38.11
N LYS A 208 20.53 2.10 -37.55
CA LYS A 208 19.62 1.22 -38.30
C LYS A 208 18.26 1.89 -38.57
N ALA A 209 17.78 2.71 -37.63
CA ALA A 209 16.58 3.52 -37.81
C ALA A 209 16.80 4.61 -38.87
N ASP A 210 17.91 5.34 -38.82
CA ASP A 210 18.24 6.38 -39.81
C ASP A 210 18.37 5.80 -41.23
N LYS A 211 19.05 4.65 -41.38
CA LYS A 211 19.13 3.95 -42.68
C LYS A 211 17.79 3.46 -43.22
N ARG A 212 16.83 3.14 -42.35
CA ARG A 212 15.46 2.77 -42.77
C ARG A 212 14.67 4.00 -43.20
N ALA A 213 14.86 5.13 -42.53
CA ALA A 213 14.21 6.38 -42.89
C ALA A 213 14.68 6.88 -44.26
N THR A 214 15.99 6.85 -44.54
CA THR A 214 16.54 7.27 -45.84
C THR A 214 16.16 6.36 -47.00
N ARG A 215 15.98 5.06 -46.74
CA ARG A 215 15.57 4.10 -47.79
C ARG A 215 14.09 4.18 -48.13
N GLY A 216 13.24 4.53 -47.15
CA GLY A 216 11.82 4.80 -47.38
C GLY A 216 11.58 6.06 -48.21
N THR A 217 12.39 7.09 -48.04
CA THR A 217 12.31 8.32 -48.85
C THR A 217 12.76 8.13 -50.30
N GLU A 218 13.74 7.26 -50.56
CA GLU A 218 14.18 6.94 -51.94
C GLU A 218 13.19 6.03 -52.69
N GLU A 219 12.50 5.12 -51.98
CA GLU A 219 11.46 4.26 -52.58
C GLU A 219 10.16 5.05 -52.89
N ASP A 220 9.81 6.06 -52.09
CA ASP A 220 8.68 6.96 -52.37
C ASP A 220 8.94 7.93 -53.54
N GLU A 221 10.20 8.37 -53.76
CA GLU A 221 10.55 9.21 -54.92
C GLU A 221 10.56 8.43 -56.26
N GLN A 222 10.85 7.13 -56.24
CA GLN A 222 10.82 6.29 -57.45
C GLN A 222 9.42 5.77 -57.83
N ALA A 223 8.44 5.84 -56.92
CA ALA A 223 7.07 5.42 -57.20
C ALA A 223 6.18 6.52 -57.82
N VAL A 224 6.71 7.75 -57.97
CA VAL A 224 5.98 8.94 -58.47
C VAL A 224 6.48 9.40 -59.86
N SER A 225 7.45 8.70 -60.46
CA SER A 225 7.90 8.90 -61.86
C SER A 225 7.39 7.79 -62.78
#